data_AF-A0A537UBP7-F1
#
_entry.id   AF-A0A537UBP7-F1
#
_cell.length_a   1.000
_cell.length_b   1.000
_cell.length_c   1.000
_cell.angle_alpha   90.00
_cell.angle_beta   90.00
_cell.angle_gamma   90.00
#
_symmetry.space_group_name_H-M   'P 1'
#
loop_
_entity.id
_entity.type
_entity.pdbx_description
1 polymer ?
#
loop_
_entity_poly.entity_id
_entity_poly.type
_entity_poly.pdbx_seq_one_letter_code
_entity_poly.pdbx_strand_id
1 'polypeptide(L)'
;MIDAITKPKTRVKTKTERPRLHKVILINDDFTPREFVVTVLKAEFRMTEDQAHKVMITAHRLGVCVVAVFTKDVAETKATRATDAGRAKGYPLLFTTEPEE
;
A
#
# COMPACT_ATOMS: atom_id res chain seq x y z
N MET A 1 18.10 -3.86 63.36
CA MET A 1 17.42 -4.51 62.23
C MET A 1 17.41 -3.51 61.09
N ILE A 2 17.72 -3.93 59.87
CA ILE A 2 18.15 -3.06 58.77
C ILE A 2 16.94 -2.76 57.90
N ASP A 3 16.52 -1.50 57.82
CA ASP A 3 15.40 -1.07 56.97
C ASP A 3 15.83 -1.14 55.50
N ALA A 4 15.27 -2.10 54.77
CA ALA A 4 15.51 -2.29 53.35
C ALA A 4 14.74 -1.24 52.54
N ILE A 5 15.42 -0.16 52.16
CA ILE A 5 14.91 0.84 51.21
C ILE A 5 14.79 0.19 49.83
N THR A 6 13.59 -0.26 49.48
CA THR A 6 13.30 -0.89 48.19
C THR A 6 13.14 0.21 47.13
N LYS A 7 14.16 0.43 46.30
CA LYS A 7 14.06 1.38 45.17
C LYS A 7 13.03 0.85 44.15
N PRO A 8 12.03 1.66 43.75
CA PRO A 8 11.03 1.22 42.78
C PRO A 8 11.69 1.04 41.40
N LYS A 9 11.57 -0.16 40.84
CA LYS A 9 11.97 -0.44 39.45
C LYS A 9 11.02 0.29 38.51
N THR A 10 11.53 1.28 37.78
CA THR A 10 10.79 2.00 36.74
C THR A 10 10.40 1.02 35.63
N ARG A 11 9.12 0.69 35.51
CA ARG A 11 8.59 -0.06 34.36
C ARG A 11 8.68 0.84 33.13
N VAL A 12 9.62 0.55 32.23
CA VAL A 12 9.67 1.17 30.90
C VAL A 12 8.40 0.74 30.15
N LYS A 13 7.44 1.65 29.99
CA LYS A 13 6.33 1.44 29.06
C LYS A 13 6.91 1.57 27.66
N THR A 14 7.06 0.45 26.95
CA THR A 14 7.42 0.45 25.53
C THR A 14 6.37 1.26 24.77
N LYS A 15 6.73 2.46 24.32
CA LYS A 15 5.84 3.31 23.55
C LYS A 15 5.83 2.73 22.13
N THR A 16 4.79 1.99 21.77
CA THR A 16 4.60 1.53 20.39
C THR A 16 4.50 2.76 19.48
N GLU A 17 5.49 2.94 18.61
CA GLU A 17 5.46 3.96 17.56
C GLU A 17 4.24 3.68 16.67
N ARG A 18 3.52 4.74 16.26
CA ARG A 18 2.39 4.58 15.35
C ARG A 18 2.90 4.01 14.02
N PRO A 19 2.23 3.03 13.42
CA PRO A 19 2.65 2.48 12.13
C PRO A 19 2.70 3.60 11.08
N ARG A 20 3.81 3.66 10.32
CA ARG A 20 3.94 4.60 9.21
C ARG A 20 3.03 4.14 8.08
N LEU A 21 2.02 4.93 7.79
CA LEU A 21 1.09 4.68 6.70
C LEU A 21 1.70 5.11 5.37
N HIS A 22 1.37 4.39 4.31
CA HIS A 22 1.84 4.62 2.95
C HIS A 22 0.66 4.48 1.99
N LYS A 23 0.59 5.42 1.05
CA LYS A 23 -0.28 5.35 -0.12
C LYS A 23 0.31 4.36 -1.12
N VAL A 24 -0.54 3.51 -1.71
CA VAL A 24 -0.21 2.73 -2.91
C VAL A 24 -0.81 3.46 -4.12
N ILE A 25 0.02 3.70 -5.13
CA ILE A 25 -0.32 4.55 -6.28
C ILE A 25 -0.21 3.73 -7.56
N LEU A 26 -1.25 3.77 -8.38
CA LEU A 26 -1.25 3.29 -9.75
C LEU A 26 -0.77 4.41 -10.69
N ILE A 27 0.22 4.09 -11.53
CA ILE A 27 0.74 5.00 -12.57
C ILE A 27 0.14 4.59 -13.92
N ASN A 28 -0.36 5.56 -14.69
CA ASN A 28 -0.86 5.31 -16.04
C ASN A 28 0.26 5.05 -17.04
N ASP A 29 -0.04 4.22 -18.03
CA ASP A 29 0.76 3.97 -19.21
C ASP A 29 -0.15 3.70 -20.42
N ASP A 30 0.41 3.73 -21.63
CA ASP A 30 -0.36 3.62 -22.88
C ASP A 30 -0.47 2.18 -23.43
N PHE A 31 0.10 1.19 -22.74
CA PHE A 31 0.26 -0.18 -23.26
C PHE A 31 -0.50 -1.24 -22.47
N THR A 32 -0.77 -1.01 -21.19
CA THR A 32 -1.47 -1.96 -20.33
C THR A 32 -2.98 -1.94 -20.62
N PRO A 33 -3.61 -3.08 -20.98
CA PRO A 33 -5.05 -3.13 -21.22
C PRO A 33 -5.87 -2.76 -19.96
N ARG A 34 -6.91 -1.94 -20.13
CA ARG A 34 -7.77 -1.48 -19.02
C ARG A 34 -8.37 -2.63 -18.21
N GLU A 35 -8.88 -3.64 -18.89
CA GLU A 35 -9.45 -4.84 -18.25
C GLU A 35 -8.43 -5.61 -17.41
N PHE A 36 -7.16 -5.60 -17.85
CA PHE A 36 -6.08 -6.20 -17.08
C PHE A 36 -5.81 -5.42 -15.80
N VAL A 37 -5.75 -4.09 -15.87
CA VAL A 37 -5.61 -3.22 -14.68
C VAL A 37 -6.75 -3.46 -13.69
N VAL A 38 -8.00 -3.53 -14.16
CA VAL A 38 -9.16 -3.82 -13.32
C VAL A 38 -9.04 -5.18 -12.64
N THR A 39 -8.59 -6.20 -13.37
CA THR A 39 -8.34 -7.54 -12.81
C THR A 39 -7.30 -7.52 -11.70
N VAL A 40 -6.19 -6.81 -11.89
CA VAL A 40 -5.13 -6.65 -10.88
C VAL A 40 -5.65 -5.91 -9.64
N LEU A 41 -6.40 -4.83 -9.84
CA LEU A 41 -6.99 -4.05 -8.74
C LEU A 41 -7.94 -4.89 -7.88
N LYS A 42 -8.78 -5.72 -8.52
CA LYS A 42 -9.68 -6.66 -7.82
C LYS A 42 -8.91 -7.72 -7.05
N ALA A 43 -7.89 -8.32 -7.66
CA ALA A 43 -7.13 -9.42 -7.05
C ALA A 43 -6.28 -8.97 -5.86
N GLU A 44 -5.51 -7.90 -6.02
CA GLU A 44 -4.52 -7.48 -5.01
C GLU A 44 -5.12 -6.57 -3.93
N PHE A 45 -6.11 -5.74 -4.28
CA PHE A 45 -6.70 -4.74 -3.38
C PHE A 45 -8.12 -5.08 -2.94
N ARG A 46 -8.68 -6.20 -3.40
CA ARG A 46 -10.04 -6.67 -3.06
C ARG A 46 -11.12 -5.64 -3.38
N MET A 47 -10.90 -4.86 -4.43
CA MET A 47 -11.87 -3.87 -4.92
C MET A 47 -13.04 -4.58 -5.61
N THR A 48 -14.22 -3.97 -5.53
CA THR A 48 -15.32 -4.33 -6.44
C THR A 48 -15.01 -3.89 -7.87
N GLU A 49 -15.76 -4.41 -8.84
CA GLU A 49 -15.67 -4.01 -10.24
C GLU A 49 -15.72 -2.47 -10.40
N ASP A 50 -16.76 -1.84 -9.86
CA ASP A 50 -16.98 -0.40 -9.94
C ASP A 50 -15.85 0.42 -9.30
N GLN A 51 -15.31 -0.04 -8.17
CA GLN A 51 -14.19 0.62 -7.49
C GLN A 51 -12.93 0.55 -8.35
N ALA A 52 -12.60 -0.64 -8.86
CA ALA A 52 -11.44 -0.85 -9.72
C ALA A 52 -11.55 -0.04 -11.01
N HIS A 53 -12.73 0.01 -11.63
CA HIS A 53 -12.98 0.82 -12.82
C HIS A 53 -12.77 2.32 -12.57
N LYS A 54 -13.25 2.83 -11.43
CA LYS A 54 -13.06 4.24 -11.02
C LYS A 54 -11.59 4.58 -10.81
N VAL A 55 -10.83 3.71 -10.14
CA VAL A 55 -9.39 3.89 -9.94
C VAL A 55 -8.67 3.89 -11.29
N MET A 56 -8.95 2.90 -12.14
CA MET A 56 -8.34 2.77 -13.46
C MET A 56 -8.61 3.99 -14.34
N ILE A 57 -9.87 4.44 -14.44
CA ILE A 57 -10.19 5.60 -15.30
C ILE A 57 -9.60 6.90 -14.76
N THR A 58 -9.44 7.01 -13.44
CA THR A 58 -8.80 8.16 -12.80
C THR A 58 -7.32 8.21 -13.15
N ALA A 59 -6.60 7.09 -12.99
CA ALA A 59 -5.20 7.00 -13.42
C ALA A 59 -5.06 7.34 -14.90
N HIS A 60 -5.93 6.80 -15.75
CA HIS A 60 -5.90 7.09 -17.18
C HIS A 60 -6.05 8.57 -17.53
N ARG A 61 -6.93 9.29 -16.82
CA ARG A 61 -7.20 10.70 -17.10
C ARG A 61 -6.17 11.64 -16.46
N LEU A 62 -5.67 11.29 -15.28
CA LEU A 62 -4.84 12.19 -14.45
C LEU A 62 -3.37 11.77 -14.39
N GLY A 63 -3.00 10.68 -15.07
CA GLY A 63 -1.65 10.11 -15.06
C GLY A 63 -1.38 9.20 -13.85
N VAL A 64 -2.04 9.42 -12.72
CA VAL A 64 -1.86 8.63 -11.49
C VAL A 64 -3.17 8.51 -10.69
N CYS A 65 -3.27 7.51 -9.81
CA CYS A 65 -4.38 7.39 -8.86
C CYS A 65 -3.92 6.70 -7.57
N VAL A 66 -4.31 7.26 -6.41
CA VAL A 66 -4.15 6.56 -5.12
C VAL A 66 -5.16 5.43 -5.06
N VAL A 67 -4.65 4.21 -4.86
CA VAL A 67 -5.42 2.97 -4.82
C VAL A 67 -5.95 2.71 -3.41
N ALA A 68 -5.06 2.76 -2.42
CA ALA A 68 -5.36 2.50 -1.01
C ALA A 68 -4.20 2.97 -0.12
N VAL A 69 -4.45 3.03 1.19
CA VAL A 69 -3.45 3.33 2.21
C VAL A 69 -3.27 2.12 3.12
N PHE A 70 -2.03 1.74 3.39
CA PHE A 70 -1.68 0.63 4.27
C PHE A 70 -0.50 0.98 5.17
N THR A 71 -0.15 0.11 6.11
CA THR A 71 1.17 0.16 6.74
C THR A 71 2.26 -0.05 5.68
N LYS A 72 3.43 0.56 5.89
CA LYS A 72 4.57 0.51 4.96
C LYS A 72 4.78 -0.86 4.30
N ASP A 73 5.02 -1.89 5.11
CA ASP A 73 5.35 -3.23 4.61
C ASP A 73 4.23 -3.85 3.75
N VAL A 74 2.96 -3.57 4.12
CA VAL A 74 1.79 -4.05 3.38
C VAL A 74 1.65 -3.29 2.07
N ALA A 75 1.87 -1.97 2.08
CA ALA A 75 1.85 -1.14 0.88
C ALA A 75 2.92 -1.61 -0.12
N GLU A 76 4.16 -1.77 0.35
CA GLU A 76 5.29 -2.23 -0.47
C GLU A 76 5.01 -3.61 -1.07
N THR A 77 4.56 -4.57 -0.23
CA THR A 77 4.24 -5.93 -0.69
C THR A 77 3.16 -5.93 -1.77
N LYS A 78 2.08 -5.16 -1.58
CA LYS A 78 0.97 -5.08 -2.55
C LYS A 78 1.39 -4.40 -3.84
N ALA A 79 2.13 -3.30 -3.76
CA ALA A 79 2.64 -2.59 -4.93
C ALA A 79 3.58 -3.47 -5.76
N THR A 80 4.49 -4.21 -5.12
CA THR A 80 5.37 -5.16 -5.80
C THR A 80 4.58 -6.26 -6.50
N ARG A 81 3.65 -6.94 -5.81
CA ARG A 81 2.85 -8.02 -6.41
C ARG A 81 2.00 -7.55 -7.61
N ALA A 82 1.39 -6.38 -7.49
CA ALA A 82 0.58 -5.80 -8.57
C ALA A 82 1.45 -5.42 -9.79
N THR A 83 2.63 -4.84 -9.56
CA THR A 83 3.62 -4.54 -10.62
C THR A 83 4.13 -5.83 -11.28
N ASP A 84 4.45 -6.86 -10.49
CA ASP A 84 4.93 -8.14 -10.99
C ASP A 84 3.87 -8.89 -11.81
N ALA A 85 2.58 -8.75 -11.47
CA ALA A 85 1.49 -9.30 -12.27
C ALA A 85 1.48 -8.71 -13.70
N GLY A 86 1.72 -7.40 -13.84
CA GLY A 86 1.88 -6.75 -15.14
C GLY A 86 3.12 -7.22 -15.89
N ARG A 87 4.26 -7.25 -15.20
CA ARG A 87 5.53 -7.74 -15.76
C ARG A 87 5.42 -9.18 -16.27
N ALA A 88 4.75 -10.06 -15.54
CA ALA A 88 4.53 -11.45 -15.94
C ALA A 88 3.68 -11.59 -17.22
N LYS A 89 2.93 -10.56 -17.60
CA LYS A 89 2.17 -10.47 -18.85
C LYS A 89 2.87 -9.63 -19.93
N GLY A 90 4.06 -9.10 -19.65
CA GLY A 90 4.79 -8.22 -20.57
C GLY A 90 4.27 -6.79 -20.64
N TYR A 91 3.44 -6.36 -19.67
CA TYR A 91 2.91 -5.00 -19.61
C TYR A 91 3.79 -4.11 -18.72
N PRO A 92 3.92 -2.80 -19.03
CA PRO A 92 4.68 -1.84 -18.23
C PRO A 92 3.90 -1.30 -17.02
N LEU A 93 2.84 -1.99 -16.58
CA LEU A 93 2.00 -1.62 -15.44
C LEU A 93 2.84 -1.40 -14.18
N LEU A 94 2.67 -0.25 -13.54
CA LEU A 94 3.47 0.16 -12.39
C LEU A 94 2.60 0.60 -11.20
N PHE A 95 2.91 0.03 -10.04
CA PHE A 95 2.43 0.49 -8.74
C PHE A 95 3.63 0.96 -7.90
N THR A 96 3.46 2.09 -7.21
CA THR A 96 4.48 2.67 -6.33
C THR A 96 3.90 2.95 -4.94
N THR A 97 4.77 3.32 -3.99
CA THR A 97 4.35 3.70 -2.63
C THR A 97 4.98 5.00 -2.19
N GLU A 98 4.24 5.82 -1.46
CA GLU A 98 4.77 7.02 -0.80
C GLU A 98 4.22 7.14 0.64
N PRO A 99 4.95 7.74 1.59
CA PRO A 99 4.43 8.01 2.92
C PRO A 99 3.12 8.79 2.88
N GLU A 100 2.19 8.44 3.77
CA GLU A 100 1.04 9.29 4.07
C GLU A 100 1.48 10.42 5.01
N GLU A 101 1.14 11.67 4.67
CA GLU A 101 1.45 12.87 5.47
C GLU A 101 0.59 12.97 6.74
#